data_AF-A0A2M7NFV0-F1
#
_entry.id   AF-A0A2M7NFV0-F1
#
_cell.length_a   1.000
_cell.length_b   1.000
_cell.length_c   1.000
_cell.angle_alpha   90.00
_cell.angle_beta   90.00
_cell.angle_gamma   90.00
#
_symmetry.space_group_name_H-M   'P 1'
#
loop_
_entity.id
_entity.type
_entity.pdbx_description
1 polymer ?
#
loop_
_entity_poly.entity_id
_entity_poly.type
_entity_poly.pdbx_seq_one_letter_code
_entity_poly.pdbx_strand_id
1 'polypeptide(L)'
;MYVKGNYGLIMTDSLGNYEIHNLELGKMYDVKLLAGFGYDTIIKRVKLEDTVTIVNFEVEIECKYNKQKALEDIKNKEIKLLLVGSIAPLANSKADTKFERKFNIEYYDFGCTPPARECLKEYNETIFEHLEKTYGNKWREKVRKDVVFLN
;
A
#
# COMPACT_ATOMS: atom_id res chain seq x y z
N MET A 1 12.12 -1.31 0.37
CA MET A 1 11.93 -2.56 1.14
C MET A 1 13.20 -2.84 1.93
N TYR A 2 13.15 -3.67 2.95
CA TYR A 2 14.35 -4.06 3.69
C TYR A 2 14.60 -5.55 3.59
N VAL A 3 15.86 -5.94 3.47
CA VAL A 3 16.30 -7.31 3.64
C VAL A 3 16.99 -7.43 4.99
N LYS A 4 16.52 -8.34 5.83
CA LYS A 4 17.14 -8.66 7.13
C LYS A 4 17.95 -9.95 7.02
N GLY A 5 19.24 -9.85 7.31
CA GLY A 5 20.10 -10.99 7.61
C GLY A 5 20.49 -11.03 9.10
N ASN A 6 21.41 -11.91 9.46
CA ASN A 6 21.96 -11.96 10.83
C ASN A 6 22.74 -10.70 11.21
N TYR A 7 23.21 -9.92 10.23
CA TYR A 7 24.10 -8.77 10.41
C TYR A 7 23.40 -7.41 10.36
N GLY A 8 22.09 -7.35 10.11
CA GLY A 8 21.34 -6.08 10.12
C GLY A 8 20.23 -5.97 9.06
N LEU A 9 19.65 -4.78 8.98
CA LEU A 9 18.67 -4.37 7.97
C LEU A 9 19.39 -3.68 6.82
N ILE A 10 19.16 -4.13 5.59
CA ILE A 10 19.68 -3.54 4.37
C ILE A 10 18.51 -3.00 3.55
N MET A 11 18.60 -1.76 3.10
CA MET A 11 17.58 -1.15 2.24
C MET A 11 17.83 -1.56 0.78
N THR A 12 16.76 -1.91 0.06
CA THR A 12 16.82 -2.12 -1.38
C THR A 12 17.02 -0.80 -2.12
N ASP A 13 17.72 -0.81 -3.26
CA ASP A 13 17.78 0.35 -4.15
C ASP A 13 16.42 0.63 -4.83
N SER A 14 16.36 1.66 -5.69
CA SER A 14 15.13 2.04 -6.41
C SER A 14 14.67 1.00 -7.44
N LEU A 15 15.52 0.05 -7.80
CA LEU A 15 15.23 -1.05 -8.71
C LEU A 15 14.94 -2.36 -7.95
N GLY A 16 15.02 -2.34 -6.61
CA GLY A 16 14.79 -3.51 -5.76
C GLY A 16 16.03 -4.36 -5.49
N ASN A 17 17.21 -3.97 -5.99
CA ASN A 17 18.44 -4.73 -5.74
C ASN A 17 18.96 -4.49 -4.32
N TYR A 18 19.70 -5.48 -3.80
CA TYR A 18 20.36 -5.42 -2.51
C TYR A 18 21.60 -6.31 -2.51
N GLU A 19 22.55 -6.00 -1.64
CA GLU A 19 23.77 -6.79 -1.47
C GLU A 19 24.03 -7.05 0.01
N ILE A 20 24.44 -8.28 0.34
CA ILE A 20 24.82 -8.69 1.69
C ILE A 20 26.26 -9.23 1.62
N HIS A 21 27.18 -8.56 2.28
CA HIS A 21 28.60 -8.95 2.30
C HIS A 21 29.01 -9.63 3.61
N ASN A 22 30.24 -10.14 3.65
CA ASN A 22 30.87 -10.74 4.83
C ASN A 22 30.12 -11.96 5.38
N LEU A 23 29.58 -12.78 4.48
CA LEU A 23 28.94 -14.05 4.82
C LEU A 23 29.94 -15.21 4.66
N GLU A 24 29.78 -16.26 5.46
CA GLU A 24 30.67 -17.41 5.45
C GLU A 24 30.14 -18.51 4.51
N LEU A 25 31.04 -19.06 3.70
CA LEU A 25 30.76 -20.21 2.84
C LEU A 25 30.40 -21.44 3.68
N GLY A 26 29.50 -22.25 3.14
CA GLY A 26 28.95 -23.44 3.78
C GLY A 26 27.87 -23.18 4.83
N LYS A 27 27.62 -21.92 5.23
CA LYS A 27 26.58 -21.58 6.22
C LYS A 27 25.21 -21.39 5.59
N MET A 28 24.18 -21.66 6.42
CA MET A 28 22.77 -21.41 6.12
C MET A 28 22.36 -20.04 6.66
N TYR A 29 21.58 -19.31 5.88
CA TYR A 29 21.02 -18.00 6.24
C TYR A 29 19.53 -17.94 5.95
N ASP A 30 18.77 -17.35 6.87
CA ASP A 30 17.39 -16.95 6.63
C ASP A 30 17.39 -15.48 6.19
N VAL A 31 17.13 -15.24 4.92
CA VAL A 31 17.04 -13.90 4.31
C VAL A 31 15.58 -13.49 4.33
N LYS A 32 15.26 -12.39 5.04
CA LYS A 32 13.88 -11.93 5.22
C LYS A 32 13.63 -10.64 4.46
N LEU A 33 12.63 -10.60 3.59
CA LEU A 33 12.14 -9.38 2.96
C LEU A 33 11.03 -8.77 3.81
N LEU A 34 11.23 -7.51 4.21
CA LEU A 34 10.29 -6.68 4.95
C LEU A 34 9.86 -5.52 4.03
N ALA A 35 8.68 -5.63 3.44
CA ALA A 35 8.19 -4.66 2.46
C ALA A 35 7.32 -3.54 3.05
N GLY A 36 6.79 -3.71 4.27
CA GLY A 36 6.00 -2.70 4.98
C GLY A 36 4.51 -2.99 4.94
N PHE A 37 3.67 -1.95 5.01
CA PHE A 37 2.22 -2.11 5.16
C PHE A 37 1.57 -2.78 3.95
N GLY A 38 0.71 -3.77 4.24
CA GLY A 38 -0.02 -4.51 3.22
C GLY A 38 0.80 -5.54 2.44
N TYR A 39 2.03 -5.80 2.88
CA TYR A 39 2.91 -6.82 2.32
C TYR A 39 3.28 -7.86 3.37
N ASP A 40 3.24 -9.13 2.97
CA ASP A 40 3.70 -10.20 3.83
C ASP A 40 5.23 -10.21 3.93
N THR A 41 5.71 -10.68 5.08
CA THR A 41 7.15 -10.94 5.26
C THR A 41 7.50 -12.23 4.55
N ILE A 42 8.42 -12.16 3.60
CA ILE A 42 8.88 -13.33 2.85
C ILE A 42 10.22 -13.78 3.42
N ILE A 43 10.37 -15.07 3.69
CA ILE A 43 11.61 -15.66 4.23
C ILE A 43 12.12 -16.69 3.24
N LYS A 44 13.36 -16.53 2.78
CA LYS A 44 14.08 -17.54 1.99
C LYS A 44 15.27 -18.05 2.77
N ARG A 45 15.36 -19.38 2.90
CA ARG A 45 16.50 -20.06 3.50
C ARG A 45 17.50 -20.42 2.41
N VAL A 46 18.73 -19.94 2.55
CA VAL A 46 19.76 -20.03 1.51
C VAL A 46 21.05 -20.59 2.11
N LYS A 47 21.65 -21.55 1.41
CA LYS A 47 23.00 -22.05 1.70
C LYS A 47 23.98 -21.33 0.80
N LEU A 48 25.07 -20.79 1.35
CA LEU A 48 26.12 -20.19 0.55
C LEU A 48 27.14 -21.26 0.14
N GLU A 49 27.04 -21.75 -1.08
CA GLU A 49 28.00 -22.73 -1.63
C GLU A 49 29.07 -22.07 -2.52
N ASP A 50 28.83 -20.84 -2.96
CA ASP A 50 29.75 -20.04 -3.77
C ASP A 50 29.90 -18.62 -3.18
N THR A 51 30.95 -17.93 -3.63
CA THR A 51 31.29 -16.54 -3.33
C THR A 51 30.17 -15.55 -3.68
N VAL A 52 29.33 -15.87 -4.67
CA VAL A 52 28.17 -15.08 -5.07
C VAL A 52 26.95 -15.99 -5.21
N THR A 53 25.88 -15.67 -4.47
CA THR A 53 24.59 -16.35 -4.59
C THR A 53 23.50 -15.33 -4.89
N ILE A 54 22.77 -15.54 -5.98
CA ILE A 54 21.63 -14.69 -6.36
C ILE A 54 20.37 -15.22 -5.66
N VAL A 55 19.68 -14.33 -4.95
CA VAL A 55 18.43 -14.64 -4.27
C VAL A 55 17.38 -13.64 -4.75
N ASN A 56 16.40 -14.13 -5.51
CA ASN A 56 15.28 -13.30 -5.95
C ASN A 56 14.12 -13.44 -4.98
N PHE A 57 13.39 -12.37 -4.74
CA PHE A 57 12.12 -12.38 -4.02
C PHE A 57 10.99 -12.01 -4.97
N GLU A 58 9.97 -12.86 -5.03
CA GLU A 58 8.72 -12.55 -5.72
C GLU A 58 7.73 -12.08 -4.66
N VAL A 59 7.15 -10.90 -4.87
CA VAL A 59 6.22 -10.29 -3.92
C VAL A 59 4.83 -10.36 -4.53
N GLU A 60 3.99 -11.21 -3.94
CA GLU A 60 2.58 -11.29 -4.29
C GLU A 60 1.77 -10.43 -3.33
N ILE A 61 0.76 -9.73 -3.86
CA ILE A 61 -0.09 -8.83 -3.08
C ILE A 61 -1.55 -9.21 -3.36
N GLU A 62 -2.30 -9.52 -2.30
CA GLU A 62 -3.74 -9.71 -2.42
C GLU A 62 -4.47 -8.37 -2.21
N CYS A 63 -4.82 -7.71 -3.32
CA CYS A 63 -5.55 -6.44 -3.28
C CYS A 63 -7.06 -6.65 -3.12
N LYS A 64 -7.55 -6.59 -1.87
CA LYS A 64 -9.00 -6.51 -1.58
C LYS A 64 -9.63 -5.20 -2.06
N TYR A 65 -8.85 -4.12 -2.06
CA TYR A 65 -9.21 -2.84 -2.66
C TYR A 65 -8.48 -2.74 -3.99
N ASN A 66 -9.24 -2.80 -5.08
CA ASN A 66 -8.74 -2.75 -6.46
C ASN A 66 -9.81 -2.10 -7.35
N LYS A 67 -9.56 -2.01 -8.65
CA LYS A 67 -10.52 -1.43 -9.60
C LYS A 67 -11.85 -2.17 -9.62
N GLN A 68 -11.83 -3.50 -9.61
CA GLN A 68 -13.08 -4.29 -9.63
C GLN A 68 -13.93 -3.98 -8.40
N LYS A 69 -13.33 -4.00 -7.21
CA LYS A 69 -14.03 -3.67 -5.97
C LYS A 69 -14.55 -2.23 -5.97
N ALA A 70 -13.80 -1.28 -6.51
CA ALA A 70 -14.27 0.10 -6.68
C ALA A 70 -15.50 0.19 -7.58
N LEU A 71 -15.51 -0.53 -8.71
CA LEU A 71 -16.66 -0.59 -9.62
C LEU A 71 -17.89 -1.24 -8.97
N GLU A 72 -17.69 -2.29 -8.17
CA GLU A 72 -18.75 -2.92 -7.37
C GLU A 72 -19.32 -1.96 -6.33
N ASP A 73 -18.47 -1.26 -5.57
CA ASP A 73 -18.88 -0.29 -4.55
C ASP A 73 -19.63 0.89 -5.19
N ILE A 74 -19.20 1.37 -6.37
CA ILE A 74 -19.95 2.36 -7.17
C ILE A 74 -21.34 1.86 -7.51
N LYS A 75 -21.45 0.63 -8.05
CA LYS A 75 -22.73 0.02 -8.44
C LYS A 75 -23.67 -0.13 -7.25
N ASN A 76 -23.13 -0.48 -6.09
CA ASN A 76 -23.88 -0.71 -4.87
C ASN A 76 -24.14 0.57 -4.06
N LYS A 77 -23.63 1.72 -4.49
CA LYS A 77 -23.68 3.01 -3.76
C LYS A 77 -22.98 2.98 -2.40
N GLU A 78 -21.96 2.14 -2.26
CA GLU A 78 -21.11 1.95 -1.07
C GLU A 78 -19.70 2.53 -1.29
N ILE A 79 -19.62 3.65 -2.02
CA ILE A 79 -18.38 4.28 -2.46
C ILE A 79 -17.56 4.74 -1.25
N LYS A 80 -16.26 4.43 -1.25
CA LYS A 80 -15.32 4.88 -0.22
C LYS A 80 -14.25 5.78 -0.81
N LEU A 81 -13.73 6.69 0.00
CA LEU A 81 -12.45 7.34 -0.24
C LEU A 81 -11.48 6.84 0.83
N LEU A 82 -10.49 6.08 0.37
CA LEU A 82 -9.55 5.41 1.26
C LEU A 82 -8.49 6.39 1.77
N LEU A 83 -8.22 6.34 3.07
CA LEU A 83 -7.24 7.16 3.77
C LEU A 83 -6.18 6.28 4.42
N VAL A 84 -4.95 6.77 4.46
CA VAL A 84 -3.88 6.19 5.28
C VAL A 84 -3.62 7.14 6.43
N GLY A 85 -4.23 6.84 7.58
CA GLY A 85 -4.02 7.60 8.80
C GLY A 85 -2.70 7.27 9.46
N SER A 86 -2.75 7.14 10.77
CA SER A 86 -1.61 6.81 11.64
C SER A 86 -2.15 6.22 12.94
N ILE A 87 -1.34 6.22 14.00
CA ILE A 87 -1.75 5.74 15.32
C ILE A 87 -3.00 6.48 15.86
N ALA A 88 -3.21 7.73 15.43
CA ALA A 88 -4.40 8.52 15.76
C ALA A 88 -5.08 9.02 14.46
N PRO A 89 -6.03 8.26 13.89
CA PRO A 89 -6.85 8.69 12.77
C PRO A 89 -7.54 10.02 13.02
N LEU A 90 -7.66 10.85 11.99
CA LEU A 90 -8.38 12.12 12.07
C LEU A 90 -9.88 11.86 11.89
N ALA A 91 -10.66 12.15 12.94
CA ALA A 91 -12.11 12.09 12.89
C ALA A 91 -12.66 13.08 11.85
N ASN A 92 -13.73 12.67 11.17
CA ASN A 92 -14.42 13.53 10.21
C ASN A 92 -14.91 14.81 10.87
N SER A 93 -14.57 15.96 10.29
CA SER A 93 -15.13 17.24 10.65
C SER A 93 -16.58 17.38 10.14
N LYS A 94 -17.27 18.43 10.57
CA LYS A 94 -18.60 18.77 10.03
C LYS A 94 -18.59 19.02 8.53
N ALA A 95 -17.47 19.50 7.97
CA ALA A 95 -17.33 19.71 6.53
C ALA A 95 -17.22 18.36 5.80
N ASP A 96 -16.48 17.41 6.40
CA ASP A 96 -16.28 16.07 5.85
C ASP A 96 -17.61 15.29 5.83
N THR A 97 -18.38 15.31 6.91
CA THR A 97 -19.71 14.68 6.95
C THR A 97 -20.67 15.28 5.91
N LYS A 98 -20.57 16.59 5.64
CA LYS A 98 -21.35 17.23 4.57
C LYS A 98 -20.88 16.79 3.19
N PHE A 99 -19.57 16.60 3.00
CA PHE A 99 -19.00 16.09 1.77
C PHE A 99 -19.47 14.66 1.50
N GLU A 100 -19.35 13.76 2.48
CA GLU A 100 -19.81 12.37 2.43
C GLU A 100 -21.27 12.28 1.97
N ARG A 101 -22.16 13.03 2.62
CA ARG A 101 -23.58 13.08 2.26
C ARG A 101 -23.83 13.66 0.86
N LYS A 102 -23.08 14.70 0.48
CA LYS A 102 -23.28 15.36 -0.81
C LYS A 102 -22.92 14.47 -1.99
N PHE A 103 -21.84 13.69 -1.86
CA PHE A 103 -21.32 12.85 -2.94
C PHE A 103 -21.69 11.37 -2.80
N ASN A 104 -22.40 11.01 -1.72
CA ASN A 104 -22.74 9.64 -1.35
C ASN A 104 -21.49 8.74 -1.29
N ILE A 105 -20.52 9.19 -0.50
CA ILE A 105 -19.26 8.49 -0.24
C ILE A 105 -19.01 8.41 1.26
N GLU A 106 -18.15 7.50 1.69
CA GLU A 106 -17.62 7.41 3.06
C GLU A 106 -16.10 7.53 3.06
N TYR A 107 -15.53 8.29 4.00
CA TYR A 107 -14.09 8.25 4.25
C TYR A 107 -13.75 7.00 5.06
N TYR A 108 -12.85 6.16 4.53
CA TYR A 108 -12.43 4.93 5.19
C TYR A 108 -10.95 5.01 5.55
N ASP A 109 -10.65 5.22 6.83
CA ASP A 109 -9.30 5.32 7.36
C ASP A 109 -8.81 3.98 7.90
N PHE A 110 -7.73 3.45 7.31
CA PHE A 110 -7.10 2.20 7.76
C PHE A 110 -6.18 2.36 8.99
N GLY A 111 -6.01 3.58 9.50
CA GLY A 111 -5.07 3.89 10.57
C GLY A 111 -3.64 3.49 10.19
N CYS A 112 -2.96 2.78 11.10
CA CYS A 112 -1.58 2.32 10.91
C CYS A 112 -1.46 0.94 10.26
N THR A 113 -2.54 0.36 9.72
CA THR A 113 -2.50 -0.95 9.05
C THR A 113 -3.17 -0.89 7.67
N PRO A 114 -2.70 -0.02 6.75
CA PRO A 114 -3.25 0.06 5.41
C PRO A 114 -2.89 -1.17 4.56
N PRO A 115 -3.72 -1.51 3.55
CA PRO A 115 -3.33 -2.36 2.43
C PRO A 115 -2.12 -1.81 1.68
N ALA A 116 -1.58 -2.60 0.74
CA ALA A 116 -0.46 -2.17 -0.08
C ALA A 116 -0.85 -0.91 -0.86
N ARG A 117 0.15 -0.05 -1.07
CA ARG A 117 0.01 1.27 -1.67
C ARG A 117 -0.66 1.19 -3.06
N GLU A 118 -0.33 0.16 -3.82
CA GLU A 118 -0.82 -0.17 -5.16
C GLU A 118 -2.32 -0.45 -5.15
N CYS A 119 -2.79 -1.24 -4.17
CA CYS A 119 -4.20 -1.56 -3.98
C CYS A 119 -5.03 -0.29 -3.72
N LEU A 120 -4.55 0.55 -2.80
CA LEU A 120 -5.20 1.81 -2.45
C LEU A 120 -5.28 2.77 -3.64
N LYS A 121 -4.19 2.85 -4.42
CA LYS A 121 -4.11 3.69 -5.61
C LYS A 121 -5.15 3.28 -6.64
N GLU A 122 -5.17 2.00 -6.99
CA GLU A 122 -6.08 1.48 -8.01
C GLU A 122 -7.55 1.71 -7.65
N TYR A 123 -7.90 1.50 -6.38
CA TYR A 123 -9.27 1.76 -5.90
C TYR A 123 -9.60 3.25 -5.94
N ASN A 124 -8.78 4.11 -5.30
CA ASN A 124 -9.09 5.54 -5.20
C ASN A 124 -9.11 6.24 -6.56
N GLU A 125 -8.17 5.93 -7.47
CA GLU A 125 -8.17 6.50 -8.82
C GLU A 125 -9.45 6.13 -9.60
N THR A 126 -9.94 4.90 -9.45
CA THR A 126 -11.21 4.48 -10.04
C THR A 126 -12.39 5.27 -9.47
N ILE A 127 -12.41 5.54 -8.16
CA ILE A 127 -13.44 6.39 -7.53
C ILE A 127 -13.31 7.84 -8.00
N PHE A 128 -12.10 8.38 -8.14
CA PHE A 128 -11.90 9.74 -8.64
C PHE A 128 -12.46 9.93 -10.03
N GLU A 129 -12.16 9.00 -10.96
CA GLU A 129 -12.73 9.02 -12.29
C GLU A 129 -14.26 9.01 -12.26
N HIS A 130 -14.87 8.22 -11.37
CA HIS A 130 -16.31 8.19 -11.22
C HIS A 130 -16.88 9.51 -10.71
N LEU A 131 -16.25 10.11 -9.69
CA LEU A 131 -16.66 11.40 -9.14
C LEU A 131 -16.51 12.53 -10.16
N GLU A 132 -15.44 12.53 -10.95
CA GLU A 132 -15.25 13.49 -12.05
C GLU A 132 -16.30 13.35 -13.15
N LYS A 133 -16.57 12.12 -13.60
CA LYS A 133 -17.60 11.84 -14.60
C LYS A 133 -18.99 12.27 -14.12
N THR A 134 -19.28 12.12 -12.82
CA THR A 134 -20.61 12.36 -12.25
C THR A 134 -20.82 13.81 -11.82
N TYR A 135 -19.80 14.45 -11.24
CA TYR A 135 -19.91 15.74 -10.55
C TYR A 135 -18.94 16.82 -11.08
N GLY A 136 -18.10 16.50 -12.07
CA GLY A 136 -17.02 17.34 -12.54
C GLY A 136 -15.91 17.50 -11.50
N ASN A 137 -15.03 18.50 -11.65
CA ASN A 137 -13.83 18.63 -10.79
C ASN A 137 -14.06 19.37 -9.47
N LYS A 138 -15.25 19.94 -9.24
CA LYS A 138 -15.53 20.80 -8.06
C LYS A 138 -15.44 20.06 -6.73
N TRP A 139 -15.51 18.72 -6.71
CA TRP A 139 -15.36 17.95 -5.48
C TRP A 139 -13.91 17.97 -4.96
N ARG A 140 -12.91 18.10 -5.84
CA ARG A 140 -11.48 18.14 -5.48
C ARG A 140 -11.10 19.33 -4.58
N GLU A 141 -11.87 20.42 -4.66
CA GLU A 141 -11.70 21.59 -3.80
C GLU A 141 -12.12 21.33 -2.34
N LYS A 142 -13.03 20.38 -2.12
CA LYS A 142 -13.71 20.15 -0.84
C LYS A 142 -13.36 18.84 -0.17
N VAL A 143 -12.81 17.89 -0.92
CA VAL A 143 -12.38 16.60 -0.39
C VAL A 143 -11.24 16.79 0.62
N ARG A 144 -11.18 15.90 1.62
CA ARG A 144 -10.04 15.87 2.56
C ARG A 144 -8.73 15.71 1.79
N LYS A 145 -7.70 16.42 2.23
CA LYS A 145 -6.38 16.46 1.56
C LYS A 145 -5.50 15.26 1.88
N ASP A 146 -5.88 14.44 2.86
CA ASP A 146 -5.22 13.19 3.23
C ASP A 146 -5.79 11.96 2.51
N VAL A 147 -6.72 12.15 1.56
CA VAL A 147 -7.09 11.09 0.62
C VAL A 147 -5.87 10.74 -0.23
N VAL A 148 -5.47 9.47 -0.18
CA VAL A 148 -4.25 9.03 -0.87
C VAL A 148 -4.41 9.12 -2.38
N PHE A 149 -3.34 9.54 -3.05
CA PHE A 149 -3.23 9.72 -4.51
C PHE A 149 -4.12 10.81 -5.12
N LEU A 150 -4.65 11.71 -4.30
CA LEU A 150 -5.33 12.89 -4.80
C LEU A 150 -4.31 13.85 -5.44
N ASN A 151 -4.36 13.97 -6.77
CA ASN A 151 -3.59 14.95 -7.57
C ASN A 151 -4.36 16.25 -7.81
#